data_AF-A0A7K3GBN0-F1
#
_entry.id   AF-A0A7K3GBN0-F1
#
_cell.length_a   1.000
_cell.length_b   1.000
_cell.length_c   1.000
_cell.angle_alpha   90.00
_cell.angle_beta   90.00
_cell.angle_gamma   90.00
#
_symmetry.space_group_name_H-M   'P 1'
#
loop_
_entity.id
_entity.type
_entity.pdbx_description
1 polymer ?
#
loop_
_entity_poly.entity_id
_entity_poly.type
_entity_poly.pdbx_seq_one_letter_code
_entity_poly.pdbx_strand_id
1 'polypeptide(L)'
;MAVEFVGIDPNTDRDHCPTVWADAETQEILLQGWKPDSETQARCEASSPANGPVPDSEAIVRLPARMIPMIREACDAIERAQLR
;
A
#
# COMPACT_ATOMS: atom_id res chain seq x y z
N MET A 1 -9.69 12.50 -9.81
CA MET A 1 -9.36 11.44 -8.84
C MET A 1 -10.62 10.71 -8.46
N ALA A 2 -10.68 9.42 -8.78
CA ALA A 2 -11.79 8.53 -8.46
C ALA A 2 -11.30 7.48 -7.44
N VAL A 3 -10.85 7.96 -6.28
CA VAL A 3 -10.34 7.11 -5.19
C VAL A 3 -11.50 6.33 -4.58
N GLU A 4 -11.45 5.01 -4.72
CA GLU A 4 -12.44 4.07 -4.18
C GLU A 4 -11.84 3.26 -3.03
N PHE A 5 -12.58 3.14 -1.94
CA PHE A 5 -12.21 2.29 -0.81
C PHE A 5 -12.34 0.82 -1.19
N VAL A 6 -11.28 0.05 -0.97
CA VAL A 6 -11.26 -1.40 -1.25
C VAL A 6 -11.41 -2.20 0.03
N GLY A 7 -10.68 -1.85 1.08
CA GLY A 7 -10.75 -2.58 2.33
C GLY A 7 -9.84 -2.07 3.42
N ILE A 8 -10.13 -2.52 4.64
CA ILE A 8 -9.42 -2.19 5.86
C ILE A 8 -9.05 -3.48 6.58
N ASP A 9 -8.03 -3.43 7.43
CA ASP A 9 -7.63 -4.55 8.26
C ASP A 9 -8.82 -5.15 9.03
N PRO A 10 -9.18 -6.43 8.77
CA PRO A 10 -10.36 -7.04 9.38
C PRO A 10 -10.21 -7.26 10.90
N ASN A 11 -8.98 -7.19 11.42
CA ASN A 11 -8.68 -7.33 12.83
C ASN A 11 -8.49 -5.96 13.52
N THR A 12 -8.88 -4.86 12.88
CA THR A 12 -8.69 -3.54 13.48
C THR A 12 -9.68 -3.27 14.62
N ASP A 13 -9.18 -2.63 15.67
CA ASP A 13 -9.93 -2.10 16.81
C ASP A 13 -10.16 -0.57 16.72
N ARG A 14 -9.87 0.02 15.55
CA ARG A 14 -9.99 1.45 15.16
C ARG A 14 -8.79 2.35 15.45
N ASP A 15 -7.81 1.93 16.25
CA ASP A 15 -6.63 2.77 16.52
C ASP A 15 -5.52 2.57 15.47
N HIS A 16 -5.51 1.40 14.83
CA HIS A 16 -4.51 1.03 13.82
C HIS A 16 -5.15 0.28 12.65
N CYS A 17 -5.40 1.01 11.57
CA CYS A 17 -6.17 0.51 10.43
C CYS A 17 -5.37 0.54 9.12
N PRO A 18 -4.54 -0.47 8.82
CA PRO A 18 -4.06 -0.67 7.47
C PRO A 18 -5.23 -0.64 6.48
N THR A 19 -5.12 0.16 5.42
CA THR A 19 -6.23 0.44 4.51
C THR A 19 -5.74 0.48 3.07
N VAL A 20 -6.59 0.03 2.16
CA VAL A 20 -6.31 -0.04 0.72
C VAL A 20 -7.39 0.73 -0.03
N TRP A 21 -6.96 1.54 -0.98
CA TRP A 21 -7.82 2.20 -1.97
C TRP A 21 -7.27 1.96 -3.38
N ALA A 22 -8.16 2.11 -4.37
CA ALA A 22 -7.81 2.12 -5.78
C ALA A 22 -8.25 3.45 -6.40
N ASP A 23 -7.38 4.11 -7.16
CA ASP A 23 -7.76 5.23 -8.02
C ASP A 23 -7.70 4.75 -9.48
N ALA A 24 -8.88 4.48 -10.05
CA ALA A 24 -9.00 4.03 -11.42
C ALA A 24 -8.71 5.14 -12.44
N GLU A 25 -8.78 6.41 -12.05
CA GLU A 25 -8.49 7.54 -12.95
C GLU A 25 -6.98 7.73 -13.11
N THR A 26 -6.23 7.66 -12.00
CA THR A 26 -4.77 7.81 -12.00
C THR A 26 -4.02 6.49 -12.16
N GLN A 27 -4.73 5.35 -12.11
CA GLN A 27 -4.18 4.00 -12.20
C GLN A 27 -3.22 3.68 -11.04
N GLU A 28 -3.61 4.07 -9.83
CA GLU A 28 -2.79 3.98 -8.62
C GLU A 28 -3.46 3.15 -7.52
N ILE A 29 -2.66 2.37 -6.79
CA ILE A 29 -3.07 1.73 -5.53
C ILE A 29 -2.53 2.58 -4.39
N LEU A 30 -3.41 3.00 -3.48
CA LEU A 30 -3.01 3.71 -2.28
C LEU A 30 -3.05 2.77 -1.07
N LEU A 31 -1.99 2.82 -0.27
CA LEU A 31 -1.79 1.95 0.87
C LEU A 31 -1.50 2.77 2.13
N GLN A 32 -2.30 2.58 3.16
CA GLN A 32 -2.00 3.03 4.52
C GLN A 32 -1.51 1.83 5.33
N GLY A 33 -0.39 1.98 6.03
CA GLY A 33 0.18 0.97 6.91
C GLY A 33 1.01 1.57 8.03
N TRP A 34 1.75 0.74 8.76
CA TRP A 34 2.64 1.19 9.82
C TRP A 34 4.02 1.54 9.28
N LYS A 35 4.73 2.46 9.94
CA LYS A 35 6.14 2.68 9.65
C LYS A 35 6.98 1.47 10.10
N PRO A 36 7.98 1.06 9.32
CA PRO A 36 8.96 0.08 9.79
C PRO A 36 9.80 0.64 10.94
N ASP A 37 10.37 -0.28 11.72
CA ASP A 37 11.51 0.02 12.57
C ASP A 37 12.75 0.34 11.70
N SER A 38 13.76 0.97 12.30
CA SER A 38 14.96 1.42 11.59
C SER A 38 15.75 0.26 10.94
N GLU A 39 15.74 -0.92 11.56
CA GLU A 39 16.41 -2.11 11.00
C GLU A 39 15.72 -2.58 9.72
N THR A 40 14.39 -2.73 9.77
CA THR A 40 13.59 -3.12 8.61
C THR A 40 13.70 -2.08 7.49
N GLN A 41 13.67 -0.79 7.82
CA GLN A 41 13.84 0.29 6.84
C GLN A 41 15.20 0.20 6.14
N ALA A 42 16.30 0.11 6.90
CA ALA A 42 17.64 0.03 6.34
C ALA A 42 17.83 -1.21 5.45
N ARG A 43 17.20 -2.34 5.81
CA ARG A 43 17.23 -3.55 4.97
C ARG A 43 16.50 -3.35 3.65
N CYS A 44 15.34 -2.69 3.65
CA CYS A 44 14.61 -2.36 2.43
C CYS A 44 15.43 -1.42 1.53
N GLU A 45 15.99 -0.35 2.09
CA GLU A 45 16.84 0.63 1.38
C GLU A 45 18.07 -0.05 0.76
N ALA A 46 18.77 -0.88 1.51
CA ALA A 46 19.96 -1.61 1.03
C ALA A 46 19.64 -2.65 -0.05
N SER A 47 18.42 -3.20 -0.07
CA SER A 47 17.98 -4.16 -1.08
C SER A 47 17.42 -3.51 -2.35
N SER A 48 17.10 -2.21 -2.29
CA SER A 48 16.57 -1.46 -3.42
C SER A 48 17.66 -1.18 -4.46
N PRO A 49 17.37 -1.28 -5.77
CA PRO A 49 18.33 -0.94 -6.82
C PRO A 49 18.69 0.56 -6.85
N ALA A 50 17.95 1.41 -6.12
CA ALA A 50 18.21 2.84 -6.04
C ALA A 50 19.52 3.20 -5.31
N ASN A 51 20.14 2.25 -4.60
CA ASN A 51 21.43 2.42 -3.89
C ASN A 51 21.48 3.68 -3.01
N GLY A 52 20.42 3.97 -2.26
CA GLY A 52 20.29 5.16 -1.42
C GLY A 52 19.06 5.13 -0.51
N PRO A 53 18.92 6.13 0.40
CA PRO A 53 17.77 6.23 1.29
C PRO A 53 16.48 6.50 0.51
N VAL A 54 15.33 6.12 1.07
CA VAL A 54 14.03 6.48 0.50
C VAL A 54 13.85 8.00 0.59
N PRO A 55 13.51 8.71 -0.50
CA PRO A 55 13.23 10.15 -0.46
C PRO A 55 12.04 10.50 0.43
N ASP A 56 11.99 11.75 0.92
CA ASP A 56 10.89 12.23 1.78
C ASP A 56 9.50 12.16 1.10
N SER A 57 9.45 12.12 -0.24
CA SER A 57 8.23 11.97 -1.03
C SER A 57 7.74 10.52 -1.16
N GLU A 58 8.52 9.55 -0.68
CA GLU A 58 8.23 8.12 -0.77
C GLU A 58 8.18 7.50 0.64
N ALA A 59 7.51 6.37 0.78
CA ALA A 59 7.39 5.69 2.07
C ALA A 59 7.39 4.17 1.92
N ILE A 60 8.17 3.51 2.78
CA ILE A 60 8.01 2.09 3.06
C ILE A 60 6.94 1.96 4.14
N VAL A 61 5.89 1.19 3.86
CA VAL A 61 4.84 0.86 4.85
C VAL A 61 4.77 -0.64 5.10
N ARG A 62 4.51 -1.00 6.36
CA ARG A 62 4.23 -2.37 6.78
C ARG A 62 2.74 -2.62 6.71
N LEU A 63 2.38 -3.70 6.02
CA LEU A 63 1.02 -4.22 5.94
C LEU A 63 1.02 -5.66 6.47
N PRO A 64 0.01 -6.05 7.26
CA PRO A 64 -0.08 -7.43 7.71
C PRO A 64 -0.54 -8.33 6.57
N ALA A 65 -0.07 -9.59 6.55
CA ALA A 65 -0.38 -10.53 5.45
C ALA A 65 -1.88 -10.76 5.22
N ARG A 66 -2.72 -10.56 6.24
CA ARG A 66 -4.19 -10.63 6.11
C ARG A 66 -4.79 -9.56 5.19
N MET A 67 -4.05 -8.51 4.82
CA MET A 67 -4.47 -7.51 3.82
C MET A 67 -4.33 -8.00 2.38
N ILE A 68 -3.65 -9.12 2.13
CA ILE A 68 -3.40 -9.63 0.77
C ILE A 68 -4.67 -9.71 -0.09
N PRO A 69 -5.83 -10.20 0.40
CA PRO A 69 -7.06 -10.22 -0.39
C PRO A 69 -7.50 -8.82 -0.84
N MET A 70 -7.44 -7.81 0.03
CA MET A 70 -7.81 -6.42 -0.29
C MET A 70 -6.83 -5.80 -1.30
N ILE A 71 -5.53 -6.09 -1.18
CA ILE A 71 -4.53 -5.61 -2.14
C ILE A 71 -4.79 -6.21 -3.52
N ARG A 72 -5.12 -7.50 -3.60
CA ARG A 72 -5.49 -8.15 -4.86
C ARG A 72 -6.74 -7.55 -5.49
N GLU A 73 -7.78 -7.30 -4.70
CA GLU A 73 -8.99 -6.65 -5.21
C GLU A 73 -8.70 -5.25 -5.75
N ALA A 74 -7.78 -4.49 -5.12
CA ALA A 74 -7.36 -3.19 -5.62
C ALA A 74 -6.64 -3.30 -6.98
N CYS A 75 -5.77 -4.30 -7.16
CA CYS A 75 -5.18 -4.59 -8.47
C CYS A 75 -6.27 -4.92 -9.50
N ASP A 76 -7.18 -5.83 -9.17
CA ASP A 76 -8.26 -6.25 -10.07
C ASP A 76 -9.17 -5.07 -10.46
N ALA A 77 -9.44 -4.16 -9.52
CA ALA A 77 -10.25 -2.96 -9.77
C ALA A 77 -9.58 -2.03 -10.80
N ILE A 78 -8.28 -1.80 -10.67
CA ILE A 78 -7.50 -0.98 -11.60
C ILE A 78 -7.44 -1.64 -12.99
N GLU A 79 -7.12 -2.93 -13.04
CA GLU A 79 -7.04 -3.69 -14.29
C GLU A 79 -8.39 -3.71 -15.04
N ARG A 80 -9.50 -3.92 -14.32
CA ARG A 80 -10.85 -3.86 -14.91
C ARG A 80 -11.18 -2.48 -15.47
N ALA A 81 -10.68 -1.40 -14.87
CA ALA A 81 -10.90 -0.05 -15.35
C ALA A 81 -10.14 0.24 -16.67
N GLN A 82 -8.98 -0.39 -16.89
CA GLN A 82 -8.23 -0.25 -18.16
C GLN A 82 -8.93 -0.89 -19.36
N LEU A 83 -9.83 -1.84 -19.12
CA LEU A 83 -10.55 -2.57 -20.17
C LEU A 83 -11.85 -1.87 -20.62
N ARG A 84 -12.23 -0.75 -19.98
CA ARG A 84 -13.45 0.01 -20.28
C ARG A 84 -13.14 1.23 -21.16
#